data_AF-A0A090ACG3-F1
#
_entry.id   AF-A0A090ACG3-F1
#
_cell.length_a   1.000
_cell.length_b   1.000
_cell.length_c   1.000
_cell.angle_alpha   90.00
_cell.angle_beta   90.00
_cell.angle_gamma   90.00
#
_symmetry.space_group_name_H-M   'P 1'
#
loop_
_entity.id
_entity.type
_entity.pdbx_description
1 polymer ?
#
loop_
_entity_poly.entity_id
_entity_poly.type
_entity_poly.pdbx_seq_one_letter_code
_entity_poly.pdbx_strand_id
1 'polypeptide(L)' 'MAILIINEIDEGTLAKLQQEAYRREINVNELARQLIQSFLDSYSIIHHDLDKLSGTWTEQEANEFLSVTQDFSLIDKGIW' A
#
# COMPACT_ATOMS: atom_id res chain seq x y z
N MET A 1 24.21 -17.59 -5.52
CA MET A 1 23.87 -17.55 -4.08
C MET A 1 24.35 -16.22 -3.55
N ALA A 2 23.44 -15.37 -3.07
CA ALA A 2 23.80 -14.10 -2.44
C ALA A 2 23.65 -14.25 -0.92
N ILE A 3 24.59 -13.69 -0.15
CA ILE A 3 24.53 -13.67 1.31
C ILE A 3 24.18 -12.25 1.73
N LEU A 4 23.14 -12.11 2.54
CA LEU A 4 22.76 -10.86 3.16
C LEU A 4 23.06 -10.95 4.65
N ILE A 5 23.79 -9.96 5.18
CA ILE A 5 24.03 -9.79 6.61
C ILE A 5 23.29 -8.53 7.04
N ILE A 6 22.40 -8.66 8.02
CA ILE A 6 21.67 -7.53 8.61
C ILE A 6 22.33 -7.22 9.95
N ASN A 7 22.94 -6.04 10.05
CA ASN A 7 23.61 -5.57 11.27
C ASN A 7 22.70 -4.63 12.05
N GLU A 8 23.07 -4.36 13.31
CA GLU A 8 22.43 -3.34 14.16
C GLU A 8 20.93 -3.56 14.43
N ILE A 9 20.48 -4.81 14.44
CA ILE A 9 19.13 -5.17 14.90
C ILE A 9 19.10 -5.10 16.44
N ASP A 10 18.14 -4.36 16.99
CA ASP A 10 17.91 -4.33 18.43
C ASP A 10 17.41 -5.68 18.97
N GLU A 11 17.73 -5.98 20.23
CA GLU A 11 17.37 -7.26 20.85
C GLU A 11 15.86 -7.52 20.84
N GLY A 12 15.03 -6.46 20.95
CA GLY A 12 13.58 -6.58 20.92
C GLY A 12 13.07 -7.02 19.56
N THR A 13 13.63 -6.49 18.48
CA THR A 13 13.32 -6.90 17.11
C THR A 13 13.79 -8.32 16.83
N LEU A 14 14.99 -8.70 17.28
CA LEU A 14 15.47 -10.07 17.15
C LEU A 14 14.56 -11.07 17.88
N ALA A 15 14.14 -10.76 19.10
CA ALA A 15 13.23 -11.60 19.88
C ALA A 15 11.88 -11.79 19.18
N LYS A 16 11.30 -10.71 18.62
CA LYS A 16 10.05 -10.78 17.84
C LYS A 16 10.21 -11.65 16.59
N LEU A 17 11.32 -11.53 15.87
CA LEU A 17 11.62 -12.38 14.70
C LEU A 17 11.71 -13.85 15.09
N GLN A 18 12.41 -14.16 16.19
CA GLN A 18 12.53 -15.54 16.69
C GLN A 18 11.17 -16.11 17.12
N GLN A 19 10.36 -15.32 17.82
CA GLN A 19 9.03 -15.72 18.26
C GLN A 19 8.10 -16.01 17.06
N GLU A 20 8.10 -15.14 16.06
CA GLU A 20 7.30 -15.35 14.85
C GLU A 20 7.79 -16.54 14.02
N ALA A 21 9.10 -16.75 13.95
CA ALA A 21 9.68 -17.90 13.26
C ALA A 21 9.26 -19.21 13.97
N TYR A 22 9.32 -19.23 15.30
CA TYR A 22 8.83 -20.35 16.11
C TYR A 22 7.33 -20.62 15.90
N ARG A 23 6.49 -19.56 15.95
CA ARG A 23 5.03 -19.68 15.74
C ARG A 23 4.67 -20.25 14.37
N ARG A 24 5.50 -20.00 13.35
CA ARG A 24 5.30 -20.45 11.97
C ARG A 24 6.07 -21.73 11.63
N GLU A 25 6.79 -22.32 12.60
CA GLU A 25 7.62 -23.51 12.43
C GLU A 25 8.66 -23.39 11.30
N ILE A 26 9.22 -22.18 11.11
CA ILE A 26 10.28 -21.91 10.14
C ILE A 26 11.51 -21.33 10.81
N ASN A 27 12.65 -21.33 10.12
CA ASN A 27 13.86 -20.68 10.63
C ASN A 27 13.81 -19.15 10.41
N VAL A 28 14.57 -18.42 11.22
CA VAL A 28 14.59 -16.95 11.22
C VAL A 28 15.03 -16.38 9.86
N ASN A 29 15.96 -17.03 9.16
CA ASN A 29 16.44 -16.57 7.86
C ASN A 29 15.36 -16.69 6.78
N GLU A 30 14.57 -17.76 6.82
CA GLU A 30 13.45 -17.96 5.91
C GLU A 30 12.33 -16.96 6.19
N LEU A 31 12.04 -16.68 7.47
CA LEU A 31 11.12 -15.61 7.83
C LEU A 31 11.62 -14.25 7.32
N ALA A 32 12.89 -13.92 7.54
CA ALA A 32 13.49 -12.66 7.08
C ALA A 32 13.40 -12.53 5.55
N ARG A 33 13.68 -13.62 4.82
CA ARG A 33 13.54 -13.68 3.36
C ARG A 33 12.11 -13.39 2.92
N GLN A 34 11.12 -14.03 3.54
CA GLN A 34 9.71 -13.82 3.23
C GLN A 34 9.26 -12.38 3.51
N LEU A 35 9.71 -11.81 4.63
CA LEU A 35 9.41 -10.43 4.98
C LEU A 35 10.00 -9.45 3.96
N ILE A 36 11.28 -9.61 3.61
CA ILE A 36 11.94 -8.78 2.59
C ILE A 36 11.22 -8.91 1.25
N GLN A 37 10.89 -10.13 0.82
CA GLN A 37 10.19 -10.35 -0.44
C GLN A 37 8.80 -9.70 -0.44
N SER A 38 8.00 -9.91 0.61
CA SER A 38 6.68 -9.29 0.73
C SER A 38 6.73 -7.76 0.74
N PHE A 39 7.75 -7.18 1.37
CA PHE A 39 7.95 -5.74 1.40
C PHE A 39 8.29 -5.20 0.00
N LEU A 40 9.22 -5.85 -0.70
CA LEU A 40 9.61 -5.45 -2.06
C LEU A 40 8.48 -5.64 -3.07
N ASP A 41 7.71 -6.72 -2.95
CA ASP A 41 6.54 -6.97 -3.79
C ASP A 41 5.47 -5.88 -3.55
N SER A 42 5.28 -5.44 -2.30
CA SER A 42 4.38 -4.32 -1.99
C SER A 42 4.90 -2.96 -2.50
N TYR A 43 6.23 -2.77 -2.54
CA TYR A 43 6.85 -1.56 -3.06
C TYR A 43 6.78 -1.46 -4.59
N SER A 44 6.62 -2.60 -5.28
CA SER A 44 6.51 -2.65 -6.74
C SER A 44 5.17 -2.13 -7.26
N ILE A 45 4.17 -1.97 -6.38
CA ILE A 45 2.85 -1.48 -6.74
C ILE A 45 2.81 0.04 -6.54
N ILE A 46 3.60 0.77 -7.32
CA ILE A 46 3.30 2.19 -7.56
C ILE A 46 2.17 2.22 -8.59
N HIS A 47 0.93 2.38 -8.11
CA HIS A 47 -0.23 2.55 -8.97
C HIS A 47 -0.17 3.90 -9.71
N HIS A 48 0.52 3.95 -10.84
CA HIS A 48 0.54 5.09 -11.76
C HIS A 48 -0.70 5.16 -12.67
N ASP A 49 -1.68 4.28 -12.47
CA ASP A 49 -2.81 4.12 -13.38
C ASP A 49 -3.76 5.32 -13.37
N LEU A 50 -3.85 6.03 -12.24
CA LEU A 50 -4.69 7.23 -12.12
C LEU A 50 -3.95 8.51 -12.54
N ASP A 51 -2.61 8.52 -12.55
CA ASP A 51 -1.82 9.67 -12.99
C ASP A 51 -2.08 9.99 -14.47
N LYS A 52 -2.29 8.95 -15.28
CA LYS A 52 -2.65 9.09 -16.70
C LYS A 52 -4.05 9.67 -16.92
N LEU A 53 -4.92 9.63 -15.91
CA LEU A 53 -6.28 10.18 -15.99
C LEU A 53 -6.32 11.64 -15.53
N SER A 54 -5.31 12.11 -14.80
CA SER A 54 -5.19 13.50 -14.36
C SER A 54 -5.03 14.44 -15.56
N GLY A 55 -6.00 15.33 -15.76
CA GLY A 55 -6.00 16.30 -16.85
C GLY A 55 -6.41 15.77 -18.23
N THR A 56 -7.02 14.58 -18.32
CA THR A 56 -7.51 14.02 -19.60
C THR A 56 -8.85 14.57 -20.06
N TRP A 57 -9.58 15.25 -19.18
CA TRP A 57 -10.91 15.74 -19.50
C TRP A 57 -10.83 17.04 -20.29
N THR A 58 -11.58 17.09 -21.38
CA THR A 58 -11.91 18.35 -22.04
C THR A 58 -12.85 19.17 -21.17
N GLU A 59 -12.88 20.49 -21.39
CA GLU A 59 -13.79 21.40 -20.68
C GLU A 59 -15.27 20.99 -20.87
N GLN A 60 -15.60 20.42 -22.03
CA GLN A 60 -16.94 19.91 -22.31
C GLN A 60 -17.29 18.70 -21.44
N GLU A 61 -16.39 17.72 -21.32
CA GLU A 61 -16.59 16.52 -20.49
C GLU A 61 -16.70 16.89 -19.00
N ALA A 62 -15.89 17.85 -18.55
CA ALA A 62 -15.98 18.38 -17.19
C ALA A 62 -17.32 19.05 -16.91
N ASN A 63 -17.82 19.87 -17.84
CA ASN A 63 -19.11 20.55 -17.70
C ASN A 63 -20.29 19.56 -17.73
N GLU A 64 -20.23 18.55 -18.58
CA GLU A 64 -21.25 17.49 -18.65
C GLU A 64 -21.31 16.72 -17.33
N PHE A 65 -20.17 16.29 -16.81
CA PHE A 65 -20.10 15.61 -15.52
C PHE A 65 -20.63 16.47 -14.37
N LEU A 66 -20.25 17.76 -14.31
CA LEU A 66 -20.73 18.69 -13.28
C LEU A 66 -22.25 18.88 -13.38
N SER A 67 -22.80 18.95 -14.60
CA SER A 67 -24.25 19.10 -14.80
C SER A 67 -25.06 17.90 -14.27
N VAL A 68 -24.52 16.69 -14.37
CA VAL A 68 -25.18 15.45 -13.92
C VAL A 68 -24.98 15.21 -12.42
N THR A 69 -23.89 15.71 -11.84
CA THR A 69 -23.54 15.48 -10.44
C THR A 69 -23.95 16.59 -9.48
N GLN A 70 -24.45 17.72 -10.01
CA GLN A 70 -24.85 18.88 -9.23
C GLN A 70 -25.88 18.55 -8.14
N ASP A 71 -26.84 17.66 -8.42
CA ASP A 71 -27.89 17.28 -7.47
C ASP A 71 -27.34 16.52 -6.26
N PHE A 72 -26.25 15.76 -6.44
CA PHE A 72 -25.57 15.07 -5.32
C PHE A 72 -24.75 16.02 -4.43
N SER A 73 -24.49 17.25 -4.89
CA SER A 73 -23.77 18.27 -4.12
C SER A 73 -24.70 19.06 -3.19
N LEU A 74 -26.01 18.85 -3.29
CA LEU A 74 -26.99 19.48 -2.42
C LEU A 74 -27.04 18.74 -1.08
N ILE A 75 -26.59 19.42 -0.02
CA ILE A 75 -26.75 18.93 1.35
C ILE A 75 -28.21 19.11 1.74
N ASP A 76 -28.92 17.99 1.93
CA ASP A 76 -30.26 18.02 2.51
C ASP A 76 -30.18 18.44 3.99
N LYS A 77 -30.61 19.67 4.26
CA LYS A 77 -30.61 20.28 5.59
C LYS A 77 -31.61 19.63 6.56
N GLY A 78 -32.49 18.74 6.08
CA GLY A 78 -33.44 18.00 6.91
C GLY A 78 -32.87 16.71 7.52
N ILE A 79 -31.66 16.30 7.12
CA ILE A 79 -31.01 15.03 7.53
C ILE A 79 -29.76 15.29 8.42
N TRP A 80 -29.47 16.56 8.76
CA TRP A 80 -28.36 16.96 9.64
C TRP A 80 -28.82 17.31 11.06
#